data_AF-A0A2V6C096-F1
#
_entry.id   AF-A0A2V6C096-F1
#
_cell.length_a   1.000
_cell.length_b   1.000
_cell.length_c   1.000
_cell.angle_alpha   90.00
_cell.angle_beta   90.00
_cell.angle_gamma   90.00
#
_symmetry.space_group_name_H-M   'P 1'
#
loop_
_entity.id
_entity.type
_entity.pdbx_description
1 polymer ?
#
loop_
_entity_poly.entity_id
_entity_poly.type
_entity_poly.pdbx_seq_one_letter_code
_entity_poly.pdbx_strand_id
1 'polypeptide(L)'
;MLRRRRQSVPWKNNSSATGCCKARYYIEWQERAHQYSFLWLDSTAGGGISANIIAHAKPEGNKIPFVYQVKGDETFHNTFTYDKGADSWEWLLEDHNGDKIDRFGQVRLTRKK
;
A
#
# COMPACT_ATOMS: atom_id res chain seq x y z
N MET A 1 -11.11 8.21 10.40
CA MET A 1 -11.33 8.41 8.95
C MET A 1 -10.04 8.93 8.32
N LEU A 2 -9.44 8.20 7.37
CA LEU A 2 -8.24 8.64 6.65
C LEU A 2 -8.66 9.77 5.68
N ARG A 3 -8.40 11.04 6.02
CA ARG A 3 -8.56 12.17 5.09
C ARG A 3 -7.18 12.53 4.54
N ARG A 4 -7.07 12.60 3.20
CA ARG A 4 -5.88 12.88 2.36
C ARG A 4 -4.55 12.72 3.10
N ARG A 5 -3.89 11.58 2.93
CA ARG A 5 -2.54 11.37 3.48
C ARG A 5 -1.53 11.17 2.36
N ARG A 6 -0.50 12.03 2.38
CA ARG A 6 0.77 11.81 1.71
C ARG A 6 1.70 11.19 2.74
N GLN A 7 2.22 10.02 2.46
CA GLN A 7 3.24 9.41 3.32
C GLN A 7 4.36 8.83 2.43
N SER A 8 5.55 8.78 3.02
CA SER A 8 6.75 8.24 2.41
C SER A 8 7.36 7.27 3.41
N VAL A 9 7.54 6.02 3.02
CA VAL A 9 8.21 5.02 3.85
C VAL A 9 9.61 4.83 3.27
N PRO A 10 10.67 5.22 4.01
CA PRO A 10 12.03 4.84 3.64
C PRO A 10 12.22 3.35 3.89
N TRP A 11 12.57 2.61 2.85
CA TRP A 11 12.96 1.21 2.96
C TRP A 11 14.42 1.09 3.41
N LYS A 12 14.69 0.29 4.45
CA LYS A 12 16.04 -0.02 4.91
C LYS A 12 16.15 -1.55 5.05
N ASN A 13 16.63 -2.22 4.00
CA ASN A 13 17.00 -3.63 4.11
C ASN A 13 18.29 -3.71 4.93
N ASN A 14 18.40 -4.67 5.85
CA ASN A 14 19.55 -4.83 6.74
C ASN A 14 20.73 -5.52 6.04
N SER A 15 21.07 -5.01 4.86
CA SER A 15 22.19 -5.42 4.03
C SER A 15 22.58 -4.19 3.21
N SER A 16 23.57 -3.45 3.72
CA SER A 16 24.37 -2.38 3.08
C SER A 16 23.95 -1.94 1.65
N ALA A 17 22.74 -1.42 1.50
CA ALA A 17 22.24 -0.83 0.27
C ALA A 17 21.81 0.61 0.58
N THR A 18 22.77 1.51 0.39
CA THR A 18 22.57 2.95 0.46
C THR A 18 21.56 3.36 -0.62
N GLY A 19 20.33 3.72 -0.22
CA GLY A 19 19.52 4.75 -0.89
C GLY A 19 18.86 4.45 -2.24
N CYS A 20 18.69 3.21 -2.70
CA CYS A 20 18.20 2.97 -4.07
C CYS A 20 16.65 3.08 -4.25
N CYS A 21 15.85 2.76 -3.24
CA CYS A 21 14.40 2.61 -3.43
C CYS A 21 13.61 3.60 -2.57
N LYS A 22 12.99 4.61 -3.22
CA LYS A 22 12.07 5.54 -2.57
C LYS A 22 10.67 5.31 -3.12
N ALA A 23 9.76 4.90 -2.25
CA ALA A 23 8.33 4.85 -2.56
C ALA A 23 7.61 6.08 -1.99
N ARG A 24 6.69 6.62 -2.78
CA ARG A 24 5.72 7.63 -2.38
C ARG A 24 4.34 7.12 -2.73
N TYR A 25 3.43 7.25 -1.78
CA TYR A 25 2.07 6.81 -1.99
C TYR A 25 1.07 7.89 -1.57
N TYR A 26 -0.10 7.84 -2.19
CA TYR A 26 -1.20 8.75 -1.92
C TYR A 26 -2.47 7.95 -1.71
N ILE A 27 -3.20 8.28 -0.65
CA ILE A 27 -4.51 7.68 -0.36
C ILE A 27 -5.55 8.80 -0.32
N GLU A 28 -6.60 8.65 -1.13
CA GLU A 28 -7.73 9.57 -1.17
C GLU A 28 -9.06 8.85 -1.01
N TRP A 29 -10.03 9.56 -0.44
CA TRP A 29 -11.41 9.10 -0.37
C TRP A 29 -12.19 9.67 -1.56
N GLN A 30 -12.84 8.80 -2.32
CA GLN A 30 -13.73 9.16 -3.42
C GLN A 30 -15.19 9.10 -2.94
N GLU A 31 -15.77 10.28 -2.69
CA GLU A 31 -17.12 10.39 -2.14
C GLU A 31 -18.19 9.72 -3.03
N ARG A 32 -18.17 9.98 -4.35
CA ARG A 32 -19.19 9.48 -5.28
C ARG A 32 -19.25 7.95 -5.37
N ALA A 33 -18.12 7.28 -5.20
CA ALA A 33 -18.01 5.83 -5.31
C ALA A 33 -17.93 5.12 -3.95
N HIS A 34 -17.92 5.89 -2.84
CA HIS A 34 -17.73 5.41 -1.47
C HIS A 34 -16.53 4.44 -1.34
N GLN A 35 -15.40 4.80 -1.94
CA GLN A 35 -14.19 3.97 -1.96
C GLN A 35 -12.93 4.83 -1.81
N TYR A 36 -11.82 4.19 -1.50
CA TYR A 36 -10.50 4.82 -1.51
C TYR A 36 -9.80 4.61 -2.86
N SER A 37 -8.98 5.57 -3.29
CA SER A 37 -7.94 5.37 -4.29
C SER A 37 -6.58 5.32 -3.62
N PHE A 38 -5.73 4.40 -4.07
CA PHE A 38 -4.35 4.26 -3.64
C PHE A 38 -3.42 4.35 -4.84
N LEU A 39 -2.59 5.38 -4.87
CA LEU A 39 -1.56 5.58 -5.89
C LEU A 39 -0.21 5.20 -5.29
N TRP A 40 0.49 4.25 -5.91
CA TRP A 40 1.83 3.82 -5.52
C TRP A 40 2.86 4.31 -6.54
N LEU A 41 3.83 5.13 -6.15
CA LEU A 41 4.94 5.56 -7.00
C LEU A 41 6.26 5.12 -6.37
N ASP A 42 6.98 4.19 -6.97
CA ASP A 42 8.32 3.81 -6.55
C ASP A 42 9.36 4.00 -7.65
N SER A 43 10.61 4.22 -7.22
CA SER A 43 11.75 4.40 -8.12
C SER A 43 12.37 3.08 -8.58
N THR A 44 11.73 1.94 -8.25
CA THR A 44 12.33 0.61 -8.35
C THR A 44 12.18 0.02 -9.76
N ALA A 45 11.14 0.39 -10.49
CA ALA A 45 10.93 -0.05 -11.87
C ALA A 45 11.14 1.12 -12.84
N GLY A 46 12.18 1.05 -13.68
CA GLY A 46 12.44 2.00 -14.77
C GLY A 46 11.42 1.97 -15.91
N GLY A 47 10.18 1.54 -15.66
CA GLY A 47 9.13 1.26 -16.66
C GLY A 47 8.15 2.42 -16.91
N GLY A 48 8.31 3.56 -16.24
CA GLY A 48 7.39 4.70 -16.37
C GLY A 48 6.08 4.57 -15.59
N ILE A 49 5.13 5.48 -15.83
CA ILE A 49 3.80 5.48 -15.18
C ILE A 49 2.89 4.53 -15.98
N SER A 50 2.48 3.41 -15.38
CA SER A 50 1.53 2.46 -15.98
C SER A 50 0.10 2.65 -15.44
N ALA A 51 -0.91 2.17 -16.17
CA ALA A 51 -2.31 2.28 -15.72
C ALA A 51 -2.60 1.54 -14.41
N ASN A 52 -1.81 0.50 -14.08
CA ASN A 52 -1.99 -0.34 -12.90
C ASN A 52 -1.36 0.28 -11.64
N ILE A 53 -1.10 1.59 -11.65
CA ILE A 53 -0.45 2.30 -10.55
C ILE A 53 -1.45 2.82 -9.51
N ILE A 54 -2.75 2.81 -9.85
CA ILE A 54 -3.85 3.19 -8.96
C ILE A 54 -4.72 1.97 -8.68
N ALA A 55 -4.91 1.66 -7.39
CA ALA A 55 -5.88 0.67 -6.93
C ALA A 55 -7.07 1.38 -6.28
N HIS A 56 -8.23 0.72 -6.34
CA HIS A 56 -9.44 1.18 -5.68
C HIS A 56 -9.95 0.12 -4.71
N ALA A 57 -10.36 0.53 -3.52
CA ALA A 57 -10.89 -0.37 -2.51
C ALA A 57 -11.98 0.27 -1.67
N LYS A 58 -13.04 -0.49 -1.39
CA LYS A 58 -14.04 -0.09 -0.40
C LYS A 58 -13.52 -0.46 1.00
N PRO A 59 -13.79 0.37 2.02
CA PRO A 59 -13.47 0.01 3.38
C PRO A 59 -14.33 -1.17 3.84
N GLU A 60 -13.73 -2.11 4.56
CA GLU A 60 -14.36 -3.29 5.14
C GLU A 60 -14.11 -3.29 6.66
N GLY A 61 -15.08 -2.80 7.43
CA GLY A 61 -14.93 -2.67 8.88
C GLY A 61 -13.77 -1.74 9.26
N ASN A 62 -12.69 -2.31 9.79
CA ASN A 62 -11.45 -1.59 10.12
C ASN A 62 -10.36 -1.76 9.06
N LYS A 63 -10.65 -2.36 7.91
CA LYS A 63 -9.69 -2.67 6.85
C LYS A 63 -9.96 -1.89 5.57
N ILE A 64 -8.93 -1.71 4.76
CA ILE A 64 -9.00 -1.20 3.38
C ILE A 64 -8.09 -2.09 2.51
N PRO A 65 -8.64 -3.08 1.79
CA PRO A 65 -7.86 -4.04 1.00
C PRO A 65 -7.69 -3.56 -0.45
N PHE A 66 -6.58 -2.90 -0.76
CA PHE A 66 -6.24 -2.53 -2.14
C PHE A 66 -5.61 -3.72 -2.87
N VAL A 67 -6.03 -3.96 -4.10
CA VAL A 67 -5.48 -5.02 -4.95
C VAL A 67 -5.02 -4.41 -6.27
N TYR A 68 -3.80 -4.72 -6.67
CA TYR A 68 -3.22 -4.34 -7.95
C TYR A 68 -3.07 -5.57 -8.83
N GLN A 69 -3.51 -5.47 -10.08
CA GLN A 69 -3.19 -6.51 -11.07
C GLN A 69 -1.77 -6.29 -11.59
N VAL A 70 -0.88 -7.25 -11.35
CA VAL A 70 0.51 -7.17 -11.82
C VAL A 70 0.61 -7.77 -13.21
N LYS A 71 0.35 -9.08 -13.35
CA LYS A 71 0.41 -9.80 -14.64
C LYS A 71 -0.33 -11.13 -14.56
N GLY A 72 -1.16 -11.46 -15.54
CA GLY A 72 -1.91 -12.72 -15.52
C GLY A 72 -2.75 -12.80 -14.25
N ASP A 73 -2.57 -13.86 -13.46
CA ASP A 73 -3.23 -14.06 -12.16
C ASP A 73 -2.44 -13.49 -10.97
N GLU A 74 -1.28 -12.90 -11.21
CA GLU A 74 -0.47 -12.26 -10.17
C GLU A 74 -1.12 -10.96 -9.69
N THR A 75 -1.43 -10.90 -8.41
CA THR A 75 -2.03 -9.74 -7.75
C THR A 75 -1.18 -9.30 -6.57
N PHE A 76 -1.06 -7.98 -6.40
CA PHE A 76 -0.35 -7.41 -5.27
C PHE A 76 -1.34 -6.75 -4.31
N HIS A 77 -1.37 -7.25 -3.08
CA HIS A 77 -2.33 -6.89 -2.04
C HIS A 77 -1.71 -5.90 -1.07
N ASN A 78 -2.43 -4.83 -0.82
CA ASN A 78 -2.08 -3.75 0.08
C ASN A 78 -3.22 -3.54 1.06
N THR A 79 -3.11 -4.15 2.23
CA THR A 79 -4.17 -4.13 3.23
C THR A 79 -3.81 -3.19 4.37
N PHE A 80 -4.60 -2.13 4.53
CA PHE A 80 -4.51 -1.23 5.69
C PHE A 80 -5.52 -1.65 6.74
N THR A 81 -5.07 -2.06 7.93
CA THR A 81 -5.92 -2.42 9.06
C THR A 81 -5.74 -1.41 10.17
N TYR A 82 -6.83 -0.83 10.67
CA TYR A 82 -6.79 0.08 11.79
C TYR A 82 -6.96 -0.65 13.13
N ASP A 83 -5.99 -0.49 14.01
CA ASP A 83 -6.08 -0.87 15.41
C ASP A 83 -6.53 0.35 16.23
N LYS A 84 -7.77 0.27 16.74
CA LYS A 84 -8.35 1.31 17.60
C LYS A 84 -7.68 1.38 18.97
N GLY A 85 -7.29 0.23 19.54
CA GLY A 85 -6.70 0.16 20.88
C GLY A 85 -5.32 0.82 20.92
N ALA A 86 -4.59 0.73 19.82
CA ALA A 86 -3.25 1.29 19.71
C ALA A 86 -3.15 2.63 18.93
N ASP A 87 -4.27 3.22 18.47
CA ASP A 87 -4.32 4.37 17.54
C ASP A 87 -3.27 4.26 16.42
N SER A 88 -3.21 3.08 15.79
CA SER A 88 -2.20 2.80 14.76
C SER A 88 -2.80 2.04 13.59
N TRP A 89 -2.18 2.19 12.43
CA TRP A 89 -2.49 1.39 11.26
C TRP A 89 -1.41 0.33 11.08
N GLU A 90 -1.84 -0.87 10.76
CA GLU A 90 -1.01 -1.90 10.18
C GLU A 90 -1.20 -1.86 8.66
N TRP A 91 -0.10 -1.89 7.92
CA TRP A 91 -0.09 -1.97 6.47
C TRP A 91 0.65 -3.24 6.08
N LEU A 92 -0.10 -4.19 5.53
CA LEU A 92 0.39 -5.47 5.06
C LEU A 92 0.50 -5.45 3.53
N LEU A 93 1.63 -5.92 3.02
CA LEU A 93 1.96 -5.99 1.60
C LEU A 93 2.26 -7.44 1.23
N GLU A 94 1.49 -7.99 0.30
CA GLU A 94 1.53 -9.40 -0.07
C GLU A 94 1.45 -9.58 -1.59
N ASP A 95 2.34 -10.39 -2.15
CA ASP A 95 2.29 -10.84 -3.54
C ASP A 95 1.52 -12.17 -3.59
N HIS A 96 0.45 -12.21 -4.36
CA HIS A 96 -0.37 -13.40 -4.59
C HIS A 96 -0.13 -13.89 -6.01
N ASN A 97 0.37 -15.11 -6.14
CA ASN A 97 0.59 -15.78 -7.42
C ASN A 97 -0.03 -17.18 -7.37
N GLY A 98 -1.27 -17.30 -7.85
CA GLY A 98 -2.09 -18.49 -7.64
C GLY A 98 -2.30 -18.77 -6.14
N ASP A 99 -1.95 -19.98 -5.70
CA ASP A 99 -2.06 -20.38 -4.30
C ASP A 99 -0.89 -19.90 -3.41
N LYS A 100 0.14 -19.29 -4.02
CA LYS A 100 1.31 -18.80 -3.28
C LYS A 100 1.08 -17.36 -2.82
N ILE A 101 1.22 -17.14 -1.52
CA ILE A 101 1.19 -15.80 -0.91
C ILE A 101 2.57 -15.53 -0.30
N ASP A 102 3.29 -14.56 -0.87
CA ASP A 102 4.58 -14.10 -0.36
C ASP A 102 4.40 -12.75 0.35
N ARG A 103 4.84 -12.68 1.61
CA ARG A 103 4.78 -11.43 2.37
C ARG A 103 5.93 -10.52 1.98
N PHE A 104 5.61 -9.48 1.22
CA PHE A 104 6.56 -8.45 0.82
C PHE A 104 6.97 -7.55 1.99
N GLY A 105 6.01 -7.17 2.83
CA GLY A 105 6.28 -6.29 3.96
C GLY A 105 5.12 -6.11 4.92
N GLN A 106 5.46 -5.66 6.13
CA GLN A 106 4.50 -5.34 7.17
C GLN A 106 4.99 -4.09 7.90
N VAL A 107 4.18 -3.03 7.87
CA VAL A 107 4.55 -1.72 8.41
C VAL A 107 3.51 -1.29 9.42
N ARG A 108 3.96 -0.79 10.58
CA ARG A 108 3.08 -0.13 11.53
C ARG A 108 3.21 1.38 11.42
N LEU A 109 2.10 2.05 11.14
CA LEU A 109 2.00 3.50 11.01
C LEU A 109 1.32 4.07 12.24
N THR A 110 2.08 4.79 13.05
CA THR A 110 1.56 5.51 14.22
C THR A 110 1.37 6.98 13.88
N ARG A 111 0.43 7.63 14.56
CA ARG A 111 0.29 9.07 14.49
C ARG A 111 1.51 9.74 15.13
N LYS A 112 2.19 10.64 14.42
CA LYS A 112 3.12 11.57 15.06
C LYS A 112 2.30 12.54 15.91
N LYS A 113 2.67 12.66 17.18
CA LYS A 113 2.16 13.68 18.10
C LYS A 113 2.64 15.05 17.67
#